data_AF-A0A358EE37-F1
#
_entry.id   AF-A0A358EE37-F1
#
_cell.length_a   1.000
_cell.length_b   1.000
_cell.length_c   1.000
_cell.angle_alpha   90.00
_cell.angle_beta   90.00
_cell.angle_gamma   90.00
#
_symmetry.space_group_name_H-M   'P 1'
#
loop_
_entity.id
_entity.type
_entity.pdbx_description
1 polymer ?
#
loop_
_entity_poly.entity_id
_entity_poly.type
_entity_poly.pdbx_seq_one_letter_code
_entity_poly.pdbx_strand_id
1 'polypeptide(L)'
;VAIPLSRIRAGLPGWAPSELADALIDSLCRIGTLERAEGGVRRAGFRPELTLDQHEASERLYKLLASEGLASPFTQELPDDLLGREDFWPILRHLEYVGRLTLVADGLYVSTDEINGAIELIRIALAGSDSLGPADFRDVLPVSRKHLIPLLNFFDGIGVTIRSAEGRSVPTV
;
A
#
# COMPACT_ATOMS: atom_id res chain seq x y z
N VAL A 1 -5.23 12.81 -10.53
CA VAL A 1 -6.07 11.62 -10.73
C VAL A 1 -6.07 11.29 -12.22
N ALA A 2 -5.96 10.02 -12.60
CA ALA A 2 -6.01 9.61 -14.00
C ALA A 2 -7.45 9.65 -14.52
N ILE A 3 -7.63 10.11 -15.76
CA ILE A 3 -8.93 10.12 -16.43
C ILE A 3 -9.04 8.84 -17.25
N PRO A 4 -10.07 7.99 -17.02
CA PRO A 4 -10.27 6.76 -17.78
C PRO A 4 -10.40 7.02 -19.27
N LEU A 5 -9.83 6.14 -20.11
CA LEU A 5 -9.90 6.28 -21.57
C LEU A 5 -11.34 6.28 -22.10
N SER A 6 -12.22 5.50 -21.48
CA SER A 6 -13.65 5.47 -21.81
C SER A 6 -14.30 6.85 -21.70
N ARG A 7 -13.95 7.62 -20.66
CA ARG A 7 -14.45 8.98 -20.45
C ARG A 7 -13.92 9.96 -21.50
N ILE A 8 -12.67 9.80 -21.94
CA ILE A 8 -12.07 10.64 -22.98
C ILE A 8 -12.71 10.34 -24.33
N ARG A 9 -12.90 9.06 -24.67
CA ARG A 9 -13.58 8.64 -25.90
C ARG A 9 -15.03 9.15 -25.94
N ALA A 10 -15.75 9.05 -24.82
CA ALA A 10 -17.12 9.56 -24.70
C ALA A 10 -17.24 11.09 -24.73
N GLY A 11 -16.14 11.81 -24.46
CA GLY A 11 -16.07 13.26 -24.51
C GLY A 11 -15.76 13.83 -25.89
N LEU A 12 -15.48 12.98 -26.89
CA LEU A 12 -15.26 13.44 -28.25
C LEU A 12 -16.57 13.86 -28.92
N PRO A 13 -16.52 14.81 -29.88
CA PRO A 13 -17.67 15.12 -30.71
C PRO A 13 -18.19 13.86 -31.40
N GLY A 14 -19.51 13.72 -31.55
CA GLY A 14 -20.13 12.51 -32.11
C GLY A 14 -19.75 12.17 -33.56
N TRP A 15 -19.06 13.06 -34.26
CA TRP A 15 -18.51 12.83 -35.60
C TRP A 15 -17.12 12.18 -35.59
N ALA A 16 -16.44 12.15 -34.43
CA ALA A 16 -15.08 11.66 -34.31
C ALA A 16 -15.04 10.15 -34.01
N PRO A 17 -14.28 9.35 -34.79
CA PRO A 17 -14.06 7.94 -34.50
C PRO A 17 -13.29 7.73 -33.18
N SER A 18 -13.52 6.59 -32.53
CA SER A 18 -12.81 6.24 -31.28
C SER A 18 -11.30 6.08 -31.46
N GLU A 19 -10.88 5.68 -32.66
CA GLU A 19 -9.51 5.52 -33.10
C GLU A 19 -8.77 6.86 -33.15
N LEU A 20 -9.49 7.97 -33.40
CA LEU A 20 -8.93 9.31 -33.34
C LEU A 20 -8.57 9.69 -31.90
N ALA A 21 -9.39 9.28 -30.92
CA ALA A 21 -9.10 9.48 -29.51
C ALA A 21 -7.79 8.79 -29.12
N ASP A 22 -7.66 7.52 -29.52
CA ASP A 22 -6.50 6.71 -29.17
C ASP A 22 -5.23 7.25 -29.84
N ALA A 23 -5.30 7.63 -31.12
CA ALA A 23 -4.18 8.24 -31.83
C ALA A 23 -3.74 9.59 -31.23
N LEU A 24 -4.70 10.44 -30.80
CA LEU A 24 -4.40 11.70 -30.12
C LEU A 24 -3.75 11.46 -28.76
N ILE A 25 -4.27 10.52 -27.97
CA ILE A 25 -3.71 10.16 -26.67
C ILE A 25 -2.29 9.62 -26.83
N ASP A 26 -2.05 8.76 -27.82
CA ASP A 26 -0.71 8.23 -28.09
C ASP A 26 0.26 9.33 -28.52
N SER A 27 -0.18 10.26 -29.35
CA SER A 27 0.61 11.42 -29.75
C SER A 27 0.96 12.30 -28.54
N LEU A 28 -0.03 12.62 -27.69
CA LEU A 28 0.16 13.42 -26.48
C LEU A 28 1.05 12.74 -25.44
N CYS A 29 0.99 11.41 -25.33
CA CYS A 29 1.93 10.63 -24.52
C CYS A 29 3.35 10.70 -25.10
N ARG A 30 3.49 10.58 -26.42
CA ARG A 30 4.79 10.58 -27.10
C ARG A 30 5.52 11.91 -26.96
N ILE A 31 4.81 13.03 -26.98
CA ILE A 31 5.39 14.37 -26.77
C ILE A 31 5.54 14.75 -25.29
N GLY A 32 5.20 13.84 -24.37
CA GLY A 32 5.38 14.06 -22.92
C GLY A 32 4.37 15.00 -22.28
N THR A 33 3.22 15.27 -22.92
CA THR A 33 2.15 16.09 -22.31
C THR A 33 1.27 15.25 -21.38
N LEU A 34 1.05 13.99 -21.74
CA LEU A 34 0.29 13.01 -20.96
C LEU A 34 1.17 11.81 -20.60
N GLU A 35 0.77 11.09 -19.57
CA GLU A 35 1.30 9.76 -19.25
C GLU A 35 0.13 8.79 -18.99
N ARG A 36 0.33 7.53 -19.36
CA ARG A 36 -0.63 6.45 -19.09
C ARG A 36 -0.60 6.12 -17.60
N ALA A 37 -1.77 6.04 -16.95
CA ALA A 37 -1.89 5.69 -15.54
C ALA A 37 -3.26 5.07 -15.25
N GLU A 38 -3.32 3.99 -14.47
CA GLU A 38 -4.57 3.39 -13.94
C GLU A 38 -5.67 3.14 -14.98
N GLY A 39 -5.31 2.62 -16.17
CA GLY A 39 -6.28 2.38 -17.25
C GLY A 39 -6.80 3.66 -17.93
N GLY A 40 -6.14 4.79 -17.68
CA GLY A 40 -6.45 6.12 -18.18
C GLY A 40 -5.19 6.89 -18.60
N VAL A 41 -5.33 8.21 -18.64
CA VAL A 41 -4.21 9.15 -18.79
C VAL A 41 -4.29 10.28 -17.79
N ARG A 42 -3.14 10.82 -17.41
CA ARG A 42 -3.00 12.05 -16.63
C ARG A 42 -1.96 12.95 -17.27
N ARG A 43 -1.90 14.21 -16.86
CA ARG A 43 -0.79 15.10 -17.26
C ARG A 43 0.54 14.49 -16.84
N ALA A 44 1.52 14.55 -17.72
CA ALA A 44 2.87 14.10 -17.39
C ALA A 44 3.39 14.85 -16.17
N GLY A 45 3.95 14.13 -15.21
CA GLY A 45 4.45 14.71 -13.97
C GLY A 45 3.37 15.21 -13.00
N PHE A 46 2.08 14.93 -13.24
CA PHE A 46 1.02 15.26 -12.28
C PHE A 46 1.27 14.55 -10.94
N ARG A 47 1.55 15.34 -9.91
CA ARG A 47 1.56 14.91 -8.51
C ARG A 47 0.23 15.34 -7.90
N PRO A 48 -0.61 14.40 -7.39
CA PRO A 48 -1.74 14.80 -6.57
C PRO A 48 -1.21 15.49 -5.31
N GLU A 49 -1.40 16.80 -5.23
CA GLU A 49 -1.21 17.54 -3.99
C GLU A 49 -2.48 17.42 -3.16
N LEU A 50 -2.31 17.07 -1.89
CA LEU A 50 -3.43 17.04 -0.94
C LEU A 50 -3.89 18.48 -0.68
N THR A 51 -5.20 18.67 -0.57
CA THR A 51 -5.72 19.91 0.03
C THR A 51 -5.24 20.02 1.49
N LEU A 52 -5.35 21.20 2.11
CA LEU A 52 -4.96 21.36 3.52
C LEU A 52 -5.71 20.38 4.45
N ASP A 53 -7.03 20.25 4.26
CA ASP A 53 -7.87 19.31 5.01
C ASP A 53 -7.47 17.84 4.76
N GLN A 54 -7.15 17.49 3.51
CA GLN A 54 -6.64 16.15 3.18
C GLN A 54 -5.27 15.87 3.81
N HIS A 55 -4.40 16.87 3.86
CA HIS A 55 -3.11 16.76 4.48
C HIS A 55 -3.25 16.54 6.00
N GLU A 56 -4.11 17.31 6.67
CA GLU A 56 -4.40 17.14 8.09
C GLU A 56 -4.99 15.75 8.40
N ALA A 57 -5.96 15.30 7.59
CA ALA A 57 -6.55 13.97 7.70
C ALA A 57 -5.52 12.86 7.45
N SER A 58 -4.64 13.03 6.46
CA SER A 58 -3.53 12.12 6.15
C SER A 58 -2.56 11.97 7.31
N GLU A 59 -2.12 13.08 7.91
CA GLU A 59 -1.23 13.05 9.07
C GLU A 59 -1.91 12.44 10.30
N ARG A 60 -3.20 12.73 10.52
CA ARG A 60 -3.96 12.12 11.62
C ARG A 60 -4.10 10.61 11.43
N LEU A 61 -4.43 10.16 10.22
CA LEU A 61 -4.54 8.74 9.88
C LEU A 61 -3.20 8.02 10.06
N TYR A 62 -2.12 8.60 9.53
CA TYR A 62 -0.79 8.04 9.71
C TYR A 62 -0.41 7.90 11.19
N LYS A 63 -0.65 8.94 12.00
CA LYS A 63 -0.35 8.89 13.45
C LYS A 63 -1.13 7.81 14.18
N LEU A 64 -2.40 7.59 13.83
CA LEU A 64 -3.22 6.54 14.43
C LEU A 64 -2.72 5.14 14.05
N LEU A 65 -2.34 4.93 12.79
CA LEU A 65 -1.82 3.64 12.35
C LEU A 65 -0.39 3.38 12.87
N ALA A 66 0.42 4.43 13.03
CA ALA A 66 1.79 4.32 13.51
C ALA A 66 1.91 4.25 15.04
N SER A 67 0.86 4.58 15.81
CA SER A 67 0.96 4.73 17.27
C SER A 67 1.25 3.42 18.02
N GLU A 68 0.85 2.28 17.46
CA GLU A 68 1.02 0.96 18.07
C GLU A 68 2.10 0.10 17.38
N GLY A 69 2.93 0.72 16.52
CA GLY A 69 3.98 0.04 15.77
C GLY A 69 3.42 -1.10 14.91
N LEU A 70 3.97 -2.30 15.08
CA LEU A 70 3.49 -3.52 14.41
C LEU A 70 2.09 -3.98 14.83
N ALA A 71 1.56 -3.47 15.94
CA ALA A 71 0.20 -3.77 16.41
C ALA A 71 -0.84 -2.74 15.92
N SER A 72 -0.58 -2.09 14.78
CA SER A 72 -1.48 -1.12 14.14
C SER A 72 -2.94 -1.60 14.10
N PRO A 73 -3.91 -0.72 14.41
CA PRO A 73 -5.32 -1.06 14.36
C PRO A 73 -5.76 -1.42 12.95
N PHE A 74 -6.77 -2.28 12.85
CA PHE A 74 -7.39 -2.56 11.55
C PHE A 74 -8.20 -1.33 11.10
N THR A 75 -8.36 -1.16 9.78
CA THR A 75 -9.12 -0.03 9.21
C THR A 75 -10.52 0.08 9.78
N GLN A 76 -11.20 -1.06 10.02
CA GLN A 76 -12.52 -1.10 10.65
C GLN A 76 -12.57 -0.63 12.12
N GLU A 77 -11.42 -0.51 12.78
CA GLU A 77 -11.27 -0.07 14.17
C GLU A 77 -10.93 1.42 14.26
N LEU A 78 -10.77 2.09 13.11
CA LEU A 78 -10.49 3.52 13.04
C LEU A 78 -11.73 4.33 13.43
N PRO A 79 -11.53 5.57 13.92
CA PRO A 79 -12.64 6.47 14.25
C PRO A 79 -13.62 6.68 13.09
N ASP A 80 -14.92 6.68 13.40
CA ASP A 80 -16.01 6.85 12.41
C ASP A 80 -15.90 8.15 11.61
N ASP A 81 -15.35 9.21 12.21
CA ASP A 81 -15.15 10.50 11.53
C ASP A 81 -14.10 10.43 10.42
N LEU A 82 -13.11 9.54 10.53
CA LEU A 82 -12.15 9.28 9.45
C LEU A 82 -12.73 8.32 8.41
N LEU A 83 -13.42 7.26 8.84
CA LEU A 83 -14.03 6.27 7.95
C LEU A 83 -15.17 6.86 7.10
N GLY A 84 -15.88 7.85 7.65
CA GLY A 84 -16.97 8.53 6.96
C GLY A 84 -16.52 9.54 5.90
N ARG A 85 -15.21 9.80 5.76
CA ARG A 85 -14.70 10.73 4.74
C ARG A 85 -14.79 10.13 3.35
N GLU A 86 -15.29 10.90 2.38
CA GLU A 86 -15.33 10.50 0.98
C GLU A 86 -13.94 10.20 0.40
N ASP A 87 -12.91 10.85 0.93
CA ASP A 87 -11.52 10.74 0.50
C ASP A 87 -10.66 9.80 1.37
N PHE A 88 -11.27 9.04 2.28
CA PHE A 88 -10.54 8.08 3.15
C PHE A 88 -9.65 7.12 2.35
N TRP A 89 -10.22 6.40 1.39
CA TRP A 89 -9.47 5.45 0.57
C TRP A 89 -8.40 6.11 -0.30
N PRO A 90 -8.66 7.24 -1.00
CA PRO A 90 -7.63 8.03 -1.65
C PRO A 90 -6.46 8.43 -0.74
N ILE A 91 -6.73 8.88 0.49
CA ILE A 91 -5.70 9.28 1.46
C ILE A 91 -4.87 8.07 1.88
N LEU A 92 -5.52 6.94 2.19
CA LEU A 92 -4.84 5.71 2.59
C LEU A 92 -3.92 5.18 1.48
N ARG A 93 -4.41 5.15 0.23
CA ARG A 93 -3.59 4.79 -0.94
C ARG A 93 -2.46 5.78 -1.20
N HIS A 94 -2.68 7.07 -0.90
CA HIS A 94 -1.62 8.05 -1.02
C HIS A 94 -0.48 7.75 -0.02
N LEU A 95 -0.81 7.46 1.24
CA LEU A 95 0.17 7.08 2.27
C LEU A 95 0.94 5.80 1.92
N GLU A 96 0.27 4.82 1.32
CA GLU A 96 0.90 3.62 0.77
C GLU A 96 1.83 3.97 -0.42
N TYR A 97 1.34 4.76 -1.37
CA TYR A 97 2.09 5.16 -2.56
C TYR A 97 3.38 5.94 -2.23
N VAL A 98 3.33 6.82 -1.23
CA VAL A 98 4.51 7.57 -0.78
C VAL A 98 5.43 6.75 0.14
N GLY A 99 5.11 5.47 0.39
CA GLY A 99 5.93 4.55 1.16
C GLY A 99 5.95 4.82 2.67
N ARG A 100 4.92 5.49 3.21
CA ARG A 100 4.78 5.69 4.66
C ARG A 100 4.06 4.53 5.33
N LEU A 101 3.15 3.89 4.61
CA LEU A 101 2.40 2.72 5.06
C LEU A 101 2.63 1.56 4.11
N THR A 102 2.56 0.35 4.67
CA THR A 102 2.62 -0.91 3.94
C THR A 102 1.37 -1.71 4.26
N LEU A 103 0.66 -2.15 3.22
CA LEU A 103 -0.47 -3.07 3.36
C LEU A 103 0.05 -4.47 3.71
N VAL A 104 -0.23 -4.92 4.93
CA VAL A 104 0.20 -6.23 5.44
C VAL A 104 -0.85 -7.30 5.13
N ALA A 105 -2.12 -6.98 5.37
CA ALA A 105 -3.26 -7.83 5.09
C ALA A 105 -4.50 -6.96 4.86
N ASP A 106 -5.62 -7.57 4.46
CA ASP A 106 -6.86 -6.83 4.25
C ASP A 106 -7.25 -6.04 5.53
N GLY A 107 -7.32 -4.72 5.38
CA GLY A 107 -7.56 -3.79 6.48
C GLY A 107 -6.43 -3.61 7.49
N LEU A 108 -5.24 -4.20 7.31
CA LEU A 108 -4.09 -4.01 8.19
C LEU A 108 -2.96 -3.26 7.47
N TYR A 109 -2.80 -1.98 7.84
CA TYR A 109 -1.74 -1.12 7.35
C TYR A 109 -0.78 -0.81 8.48
N VAL A 110 0.51 -1.04 8.26
CA VAL A 110 1.58 -0.79 9.24
C VAL A 110 2.54 0.24 8.67
N SER A 111 3.19 1.04 9.52
CA SER A 111 4.20 1.96 9.01
C SER A 111 5.34 1.19 8.36
N THR A 112 5.83 1.70 7.23
CA THR A 112 6.89 1.03 6.48
C THR A 112 8.19 0.92 7.29
N ASP A 113 8.47 1.90 8.15
CA ASP A 113 9.62 1.87 9.05
C ASP A 113 9.55 0.72 10.07
N GLU A 114 8.37 0.46 10.64
CA GLU A 114 8.17 -0.66 11.59
C GLU A 114 8.28 -2.01 10.88
N ILE A 115 7.78 -2.12 9.65
CA ILE A 115 7.96 -3.31 8.82
C ILE A 115 9.45 -3.56 8.55
N ASN A 116 10.19 -2.53 8.16
CA ASN A 116 11.64 -2.67 7.93
C ASN A 116 12.37 -3.07 9.22
N GLY A 117 12.03 -2.45 10.36
CA GLY A 117 12.58 -2.83 11.67
C GLY A 117 12.29 -4.28 12.04
N ALA A 118 11.06 -4.76 11.77
CA ALA A 118 10.69 -6.16 12.00
C ALA A 118 11.49 -7.13 11.13
N ILE A 119 11.69 -6.80 9.85
CA ILE A 119 12.49 -7.62 8.93
C ILE A 119 13.92 -7.76 9.45
N GLU A 120 14.53 -6.66 9.88
CA GLU A 120 15.88 -6.68 10.45
C GLU A 120 15.95 -7.50 11.73
N LEU A 121 14.99 -7.36 12.64
CA LEU A 121 14.92 -8.18 13.86
C LEU A 121 14.80 -9.68 13.55
N ILE A 122 13.94 -10.05 12.59
CA ILE A 122 13.79 -11.45 12.15
C ILE A 122 15.10 -11.97 11.56
N ARG A 123 15.77 -11.20 10.70
CA ARG A 123 17.04 -11.61 10.09
C ARG A 123 18.13 -11.76 11.14
N ILE A 124 18.24 -10.85 12.11
CA ILE A 124 19.25 -10.90 13.16
C ILE A 124 19.02 -12.09 14.10
N ALA A 125 17.77 -12.32 14.51
CA ALA A 125 17.46 -13.30 15.55
C ALA A 125 17.27 -14.73 15.01
N LEU A 126 16.79 -14.88 13.77
CA LEU A 126 16.27 -16.15 13.26
C LEU A 126 16.92 -16.61 11.94
N ALA A 127 17.80 -15.83 11.32
CA ALA A 127 18.44 -16.25 10.06
C ALA A 127 19.15 -17.61 10.17
N GLY A 128 18.95 -18.45 9.16
CA GLY A 128 19.47 -19.81 9.12
C GLY A 128 18.70 -20.81 9.98
N SER A 129 17.69 -20.37 10.74
CA SER A 129 16.82 -21.25 11.52
C SER A 129 15.70 -21.82 10.66
N ASP A 130 15.28 -23.05 10.98
CA ASP A 130 14.19 -23.77 10.35
C ASP A 130 13.15 -24.23 11.38
N SER A 131 12.05 -24.81 10.89
CA SER A 131 10.98 -25.38 11.73
C SER A 131 10.40 -24.41 12.78
N LEU A 132 10.48 -23.10 12.52
CA LEU A 132 10.02 -22.05 13.43
C LEU A 132 8.50 -22.01 13.49
N GLY A 133 7.97 -22.01 14.71
CA GLY A 133 6.55 -21.85 14.99
C GLY A 133 6.18 -20.39 15.27
N PRO A 134 4.88 -20.07 15.36
CA PRO A 134 4.42 -18.74 15.75
C PRO A 134 4.83 -18.30 17.16
N ALA A 135 5.40 -19.17 18.00
CA ALA A 135 5.94 -18.77 19.30
C ALA A 135 7.29 -18.07 19.14
N ASP A 136 8.18 -18.63 18.31
CA ASP A 136 9.53 -18.10 18.09
C ASP A 136 9.51 -16.67 17.52
N PHE A 137 8.58 -16.40 16.59
CA PHE A 137 8.40 -15.05 16.06
C PHE A 137 7.80 -14.07 17.06
N ARG A 138 7.07 -14.54 18.08
CA ARG A 138 6.51 -13.66 19.12
C ARG A 138 7.57 -13.21 20.12
N ASP A 139 8.61 -14.02 20.31
CA ASP A 139 9.73 -13.67 21.18
C ASP A 139 10.61 -12.58 20.54
N VAL A 140 10.56 -12.45 19.21
CA VAL A 140 11.29 -11.45 18.42
C VAL A 140 10.43 -10.23 18.09
N LEU A 141 9.16 -10.43 17.74
CA LEU A 141 8.24 -9.35 17.35
C LEU A 141 7.31 -9.02 18.53
N PRO A 142 7.28 -7.77 19.02
CA PRO A 142 6.44 -7.36 20.15
C PRO A 142 4.98 -7.17 19.73
N VAL A 143 4.32 -8.22 19.26
CA VAL A 143 2.94 -8.17 18.73
C VAL A 143 2.02 -9.22 19.36
N SER A 144 0.73 -8.87 19.43
CA SER A 144 -0.31 -9.81 19.83
C SER A 144 -0.57 -10.87 18.76
N ARG A 145 -1.17 -12.01 19.16
CA ARG A 145 -1.51 -13.12 18.25
C ARG A 145 -2.42 -12.68 17.09
N LYS A 146 -3.25 -11.66 17.31
CA LYS A 146 -4.15 -11.08 16.30
C LYS A 146 -3.37 -10.56 15.09
N HIS A 147 -2.27 -9.85 15.33
CA HIS A 147 -1.44 -9.23 14.29
C HIS A 147 -0.33 -10.15 13.78
N LEU A 148 0.10 -11.13 14.58
CA LEU A 148 1.21 -12.01 14.24
C LEU A 148 0.96 -12.82 12.96
N ILE A 149 -0.20 -13.49 12.82
CA ILE A 149 -0.44 -14.34 11.65
C ILE A 149 -0.48 -13.53 10.34
N PRO A 150 -1.21 -12.39 10.26
CA PRO A 150 -1.13 -11.48 9.12
C PRO A 150 0.31 -11.07 8.77
N LEU A 151 1.10 -10.65 9.76
CA LEU A 151 2.50 -10.25 9.56
C LEU A 151 3.35 -11.40 9.02
N LEU A 152 3.21 -12.62 9.56
CA LEU A 152 3.94 -13.78 9.06
C LEU A 152 3.57 -14.11 7.62
N ASN A 153 2.29 -14.04 7.26
CA ASN A 153 1.87 -14.26 5.87
C ASN A 153 2.43 -13.18 4.92
N PHE A 154 2.52 -11.93 5.40
CA PHE A 154 3.16 -10.86 4.65
C PHE A 154 4.65 -11.12 4.44
N PHE A 155 5.38 -11.50 5.50
CA PHE A 155 6.80 -11.87 5.42
C PHE A 155 7.04 -13.10 4.53
N ASP A 156 6.11 -14.06 4.54
CA ASP A 156 6.12 -15.21 3.63
C ASP A 156 5.99 -14.72 2.16
N GLY A 157 5.08 -13.77 1.92
CA GLY A 157 4.83 -13.20 0.58
C GLY A 157 5.99 -12.40 0.00
N ILE A 158 6.77 -11.72 0.85
CA ILE A 158 7.96 -10.96 0.42
C ILE A 158 9.27 -11.76 0.53
N GLY A 159 9.20 -13.04 0.91
CA GLY A 159 10.36 -13.95 0.97
C GLY A 159 11.31 -13.70 2.14
N VAL A 160 10.87 -13.01 3.19
CA VAL A 160 11.63 -12.86 4.45
C VAL A 160 11.55 -14.16 5.26
N THR A 161 10.40 -14.83 5.22
CA THR A 161 10.19 -16.17 5.78
C THR A 161 9.74 -17.11 4.67
N ILE A 162 9.99 -18.42 4.85
CA ILE A 162 9.51 -19.46 3.94
C ILE A 162 8.67 -20.43 4.75
N ARG A 163 7.41 -20.62 4.34
CA ARG A 163 6.49 -21.54 5.00
C ARG A 163 6.57 -22.95 4.40
N SER A 164 6.79 -23.96 5.23
CA SER A 164 6.75 -25.38 4.89
C SER A 164 5.70 -26.12 5.74
N ALA A 165 5.64 -27.45 5.62
CA ALA A 165 4.74 -28.28 6.44
C ALA A 165 5.23 -28.38 7.90
N GLU A 166 6.53 -28.28 8.11
CA GLU A 166 7.22 -28.42 9.39
C GLU A 166 7.28 -27.10 10.18
N GLY A 167 7.09 -25.95 9.53
CA GLY A 167 7.11 -24.65 10.17
C GLY A 167 7.50 -23.55 9.19
N ARG A 168 8.23 -22.54 9.69
CA ARG A 168 8.85 -21.52 8.86
C ARG A 168 10.36 -21.57 8.96
N SER A 169 11.04 -21.20 7.89
CA SER A 169 12.48 -20.94 7.91
C SER A 169 12.76 -19.49 7.54
N VAL A 170 13.90 -18.98 8.00
CA VAL A 170 14.40 -17.65 7.64
C VAL A 170 15.70 -17.85 6.85
N PRO A 171 15.75 -17.47 5.56
CA PRO A 171 16.97 -17.62 4.76
C PRO A 171 18.15 -16.85 5.36
N THR A 172 19.35 -17.43 5.27
CA THR A 172 20.59 -16.68 5.53
C THR A 172 20.77 -15.66 4.42
N VAL A 173 20.89 -14.37 4.78
CA VAL A 173 21.07 -13.25 3.83
C VAL A 173 22.39 -13.38 3.09
#